data_AF-A0A7W7MJQ6-F1
#
_entry.id   AF-A0A7W7MJQ6-F1
#
_cell.length_a   1.000
_cell.length_b   1.000
_cell.length_c   1.000
_cell.angle_alpha   90.00
_cell.angle_beta   90.00
_cell.angle_gamma   90.00
#
_symmetry.space_group_name_H-M   'P 1'
#
loop_
_entity.id
_entity.type
_entity.pdbx_description
1 polymer ?
#
loop_
_entity_poly.entity_id
_entity_poly.type
_entity_poly.pdbx_seq_one_letter_code
_entity_poly.pdbx_strand_id
1 'polypeptide(L)' 'MLGIDVEVVKRTDTQPGFVPVKERWIVEQVYGTLMLHRRLAREYESRPEPSVSRTLWASMAGMVRRLTGTSTPTWRNA' A
#
# COMPACT_ATOMS: atom_id res chain seq x y z
N MET A 1 -2.59 10.93 21.28
CA MET A 1 -2.04 11.36 19.98
C MET A 1 -0.72 10.62 19.80
N LEU A 2 -0.51 9.89 18.70
CA LEU A 2 0.57 8.90 18.53
C LEU A 2 1.98 9.51 18.28
N GLY A 3 2.19 10.81 18.49
CA GLY A 3 3.48 11.47 18.27
C GLY A 3 3.96 11.49 16.81
N ILE A 4 3.03 11.38 15.86
CA ILE A 4 3.33 11.38 14.43
C ILE A 4 3.21 12.81 13.91
N ASP A 5 4.30 13.34 13.36
CA ASP A 5 4.28 14.59 12.60
C ASP A 5 3.76 14.30 11.19
N VAL A 6 2.73 15.05 10.76
CA VAL A 6 2.04 14.81 9.49
C VAL A 6 2.26 16.01 8.58
N GLU A 7 3.10 15.83 7.56
CA GLU A 7 3.25 16.81 6.49
C GLU A 7 2.21 16.55 5.38
N VAL A 8 1.30 17.50 5.17
CA VAL A 8 0.29 17.41 4.11
C VAL A 8 0.85 18.02 2.83
N VAL A 9 1.21 17.16 1.87
CA VAL A 9 1.67 17.59 0.54
C VAL A 9 0.46 17.93 -0.35
N LYS A 10 0.42 19.15 -0.88
CA LYS A 10 -0.64 19.60 -1.80
C LYS A 10 -0.47 18.97 -3.18
N ARG A 11 -1.57 18.87 -3.94
CA ARG A 11 -1.55 18.37 -5.32
C ARG A 11 -0.74 19.31 -6.21
N THR A 12 0.11 18.73 -7.06
CA THR A 12 1.00 19.43 -8.01
C THR A 12 0.42 19.49 -9.43
N ASP A 13 -0.83 19.08 -9.62
CA ASP A 13 -1.53 18.99 -10.92
C ASP A 13 -2.01 20.35 -11.47
N THR A 14 -1.53 21.46 -10.91
CA THR A 14 -1.76 22.83 -11.40
C THR A 14 -0.99 23.13 -12.69
N GLN A 15 0.03 22.33 -13.02
CA GLN A 15 0.76 22.40 -14.28
C GLN A 15 0.53 21.13 -15.11
N PRO A 16 0.42 21.24 -16.44
CA PRO A 16 0.30 20.08 -17.32
C PRO A 16 1.60 19.24 -17.29
N GLY A 17 1.47 17.95 -17.02
CA GLY A 17 2.58 16.99 -16.98
C GLY A 17 2.69 16.22 -15.65
N PHE A 18 3.57 15.22 -15.61
CA PHE A 18 3.85 14.47 -14.38
C PHE A 18 4.95 15.18 -13.58
N VAL A 19 4.61 15.67 -12.40
CA VAL A 19 5.58 16.24 -11.46
C VAL A 19 5.86 15.22 -10.35
N PRO A 20 7.08 14.65 -10.25
CA PRO A 20 7.42 13.72 -9.20
C PRO A 20 7.26 14.36 -7.81
N VAL A 21 6.50 13.71 -6.93
CA VAL A 21 6.38 14.10 -5.53
C VAL A 21 7.33 13.22 -4.71
N LYS A 22 8.12 13.84 -3.83
CA LYS A 22 9.05 13.13 -2.96
C LYS A 22 8.30 12.04 -2.17
N GLU A 23 8.86 10.83 -2.15
CA GLU A 23 8.34 9.66 -1.41
C GLU A 23 6.95 9.13 -1.81
N ARG A 24 6.29 9.72 -2.82
CA ARG A 24 4.99 9.26 -3.33
C ARG A 24 4.99 7.78 -3.74
N TRP A 25 6.11 7.30 -4.27
CA TRP A 25 6.28 5.90 -4.67
C TRP A 25 6.08 4.92 -3.49
N ILE A 26 6.40 5.33 -2.25
CA ILE A 26 6.23 4.50 -1.06
C ILE A 26 4.75 4.28 -0.80
N VAL A 27 3.97 5.37 -0.87
CA VAL A 27 2.51 5.35 -0.69
C VAL A 27 1.87 4.48 -1.78
N GLU A 28 2.25 4.68 -3.04
CA GLU A 28 1.75 3.90 -4.17
C GLU A 28 2.11 2.40 -4.05
N GLN A 29 3.32 2.07 -3.60
CA GLN A 29 3.74 0.69 -3.35
C GLN A 29 2.95 0.02 -2.23
N VAL A 30 2.69 0.75 -1.13
CA VAL A 30 1.87 0.26 -0.02
C VAL A 30 0.45 -0.01 -0.51
N TYR A 31 -0.20 0.94 -1.18
CA TYR A 31 -1.53 0.74 -1.74
C TYR A 31 -1.55 -0.40 -2.77
N GLY A 32 -0.55 -0.51 -3.63
CA GLY A 32 -0.41 -1.62 -4.57
C GLY A 32 -0.35 -2.98 -3.87
N THR A 33 0.33 -3.07 -2.71
CA THR A 33 0.34 -4.29 -1.89
C THR A 33 -1.03 -4.56 -1.28
N LEU A 34 -1.67 -3.55 -0.68
CA LEU A 34 -2.99 -3.69 -0.05
C LEU A 34 -4.07 -4.11 -1.06
N MET A 35 -3.98 -3.64 -2.31
CA MET A 35 -4.90 -3.97 -3.39
C MET A 35 -4.95 -5.45 -3.76
N LEU A 36 -3.88 -6.21 -3.47
CA LEU A 36 -3.85 -7.66 -3.66
C LEU A 36 -4.74 -8.42 -2.67
N HIS A 37 -5.16 -7.75 -1.59
CA HIS A 37 -6.01 -8.33 -0.56
C HIS A 37 -7.43 -7.79 -0.73
N ARG A 38 -8.32 -8.60 -1.33
CA ARG A 38 -9.75 -8.24 -1.58
C ARG A 38 -10.39 -7.53 -0.40
N ARG A 39 -10.13 -8.02 0.80
CA ARG A 39 -10.69 -7.49 2.04
C ARG A 39 -10.28 -6.05 2.32
N LEU A 40 -9.04 -5.68 2.02
CA LEU A 40 -8.53 -4.31 2.21
C LEU A 40 -8.93 -3.36 1.08
N ALA A 41 -9.28 -3.91 -0.10
CA ALA A 41 -9.64 -3.11 -1.28
C ALA A 41 -11.15 -2.93 -1.48
N ARG A 42 -11.96 -3.91 -1.10
CA ARG A 42 -13.39 -4.02 -1.51
C ARG A 42 -14.36 -4.27 -0.35
N GLU A 43 -13.87 -4.69 0.82
CA GLU A 43 -14.74 -4.95 1.97
C GLU A 43 -14.57 -3.83 3.00
N TYR A 44 -15.64 -3.08 3.20
CA TYR A 44 -15.73 -2.10 4.28
C TYR A 44 -16.14 -2.83 5.56
N GLU A 45 -15.33 -2.70 6.60
CA GLU A 45 -15.67 -3.19 7.93
C GLU A 45 -16.19 -2.01 8.77
N SER A 46 -17.27 -2.23 9.54
CA SER A 46 -17.82 -1.21 10.43
C SER A 46 -16.90 -0.86 11.60
N ARG A 47 -15.88 -1.68 11.84
CA ARG A 47 -14.95 -1.60 12.96
C ARG A 47 -13.51 -1.50 12.45
N PRO A 48 -12.65 -0.66 13.05
CA PRO A 48 -11.27 -0.50 12.58
C PRO A 48 -10.35 -1.66 12.97
N GLU A 49 -10.64 -2.41 14.03
CA GLU A 49 -9.73 -3.42 14.59
C GLU A 49 -9.38 -4.56 13.60
N PRO A 50 -10.34 -5.13 12.84
CA PRO A 50 -10.02 -6.17 11.87
C PRO A 50 -9.32 -5.61 10.62
N SER A 51 -9.54 -4.34 10.26
CA SER A 51 -8.83 -3.65 9.18
C SER A 51 -7.35 -3.45 9.52
N VAL A 52 -7.05 -3.06 10.76
CA VAL A 52 -5.68 -2.96 11.28
C VAL A 52 -4.99 -4.33 11.24
N SER A 53 -5.66 -5.36 11.75
CA SER A 53 -5.14 -6.73 11.75
C SER A 53 -4.80 -7.20 10.33
N ARG A 54 -5.66 -6.91 9.35
CA ARG A 54 -5.44 -7.27 7.96
C ARG A 54 -4.32 -6.49 7.29
N THR A 55 -4.15 -5.22 7.65
CA THR A 55 -3.04 -4.39 7.15
C THR A 55 -1.70 -4.98 7.60
N LEU A 56 -1.58 -5.34 8.89
CA LEU A 56 -0.39 -6.00 9.41
C LEU A 56 -0.14 -7.36 8.74
N TRP A 57 -1.21 -8.13 8.49
CA TRP A 57 -1.10 -9.41 7.78
C TRP A 57 -0.58 -9.24 6.35
N ALA A 58 -1.06 -8.25 5.61
CA ALA A 58 -0.57 -7.94 4.26
C ALA A 58 0.93 -7.56 4.28
N SER A 59 1.36 -6.74 5.24
CA SER A 59 2.78 -6.40 5.43
C SER A 59 3.64 -7.62 5.74
N MET A 60 3.19 -8.50 6.63
CA MET A 60 3.88 -9.76 6.97
C MET A 60 3.96 -10.71 5.76
N ALA A 61 2.87 -10.88 5.00
CA ALA A 61 2.86 -11.71 3.81
C ALA A 61 3.88 -11.21 2.75
N GLY A 62 3.99 -9.90 2.57
CA GLY A 62 5.02 -9.30 1.70
C GLY A 62 6.45 -9.55 2.20
N MET A 63 6.68 -9.52 3.52
CA MET A 63 7.98 -9.81 4.12
C MET A 63 8.36 -11.29 3.97
N VAL A 64 7.45 -12.20 4.30
CA VAL A 64 7.65 -13.65 4.12
C VAL A 64 7.99 -13.98 2.68
N ARG A 65 7.24 -13.41 1.72
CA ARG A 65 7.47 -13.62 0.29
C ARG A 65 8.88 -13.19 -0.16
N ARG A 66 9.39 -12.08 0.38
CA ARG A 66 10.77 -11.62 0.11
C ARG A 66 11.80 -12.57 0.72
N LEU A 67 11.56 -13.05 1.93
CA LEU A 67 12.46 -13.98 2.62
C LEU A 67 12.55 -15.33 1.91
N THR A 68 11.43 -15.84 1.38
CA THR A 68 11.38 -17.15 0.70
C THR A 68 11.69 -17.07 -0.79
N GLY A 69 11.92 -15.87 -1.34
CA GLY A 69 12.12 -15.68 -2.79
C GLY A 69 10.90 -16.07 -3.63
N THR A 70 9.73 -16.25 -3.02
CA THR A 70 8.53 -16.67 -3.73
C THR A 70 8.05 -15.53 -4.61
N SER A 71 8.16 -15.64 -5.93
CA SER A 71 7.58 -14.62 -6.81
C SER A 71 6.08 -14.85 -6.97
N THR A 72 5.28 -13.79 -6.93
CA THR A 72 3.87 -13.90 -7.36
C THR A 72 3.88 -14.30 -8.83
N PRO A 73 3.16 -15.36 -9.24
CA PRO A 73 3.08 -15.74 -10.65
C PRO A 73 2.69 -14.53 -11.49
N THR A 74 3.56 -14.14 -12.41
CA THR A 74 3.29 -13.03 -13.33
C THR A 74 2.94 -13.62 -14.68
N TRP A 75 2.03 -12.98 -15.42
CA TRP A 75 1.69 -13.40 -16.80
C TRP A 75 2.90 -13.34 -17.75
N ARG A 76 4.01 -12.71 -17.34
CA ARG A 76 5.23 -12.62 -18.14
C ARG A 76 6.04 -13.92 -18.14
N ASN A 77 5.75 -14.83 -17.20
CA ASN A 77 6.40 -16.14 -17.10
C ASN A 77 5.44 -17.28 -17.50
N ALA A 78 4.34 -16.95 -18.19
CA ALA A 78 3.38 -17.91 -18.74
C ALA A 78 3.78 -18.30 -20.17
#